data_AF-A0A7L4P1T4-F1
#
_entry.id   AF-A0A7L4P1T4-F1
#
_cell.length_a   1.000
_cell.length_b   1.000
_cell.length_c   1.000
_cell.angle_alpha   90.00
_cell.angle_beta   90.00
_cell.angle_gamma   90.00
#
_symmetry.space_group_name_H-M   'P 1'
#
loop_
_entity.id
_entity.type
_entity.pdbx_description
1 polymer ?
#
loop_
_entity_poly.entity_id
_entity_poly.type
_entity_poly.pdbx_seq_one_letter_code
_entity_poly.pdbx_strand_id
1 'polypeptide(L)'
;MELALKTLNKLEFKKIRDIKTVLIDSTPLIIDLKFNGKYISKQTCLDKDYKRGFSTSKGHYAGFKMTLAVEYETLRPLAILIHPGSPHDTKIFDEIMHELKRRRLIRKGQLILADKGFYSTCNYLNGINKYKIVPLIFPKKKPTLEVLKDKITNPLDYFDYRNKSGAIYKKLRERLFELLPKWEDFRRTRWKIEKVFQFLKEKLGLGHIHAYTKRSVYKKAYLNVLLLGIIISYGQNEIQEIYALENFT
;
A
#
# COMPACT_ATOMS: atom_id res chain seq x y z
N MET A 1 -13.20 -9.49 9.97
CA MET A 1 -12.30 -8.86 8.98
C MET A 1 -10.88 -8.75 9.53
N GLU A 2 -10.67 -8.21 10.73
CA GLU A 2 -9.39 -8.28 11.44
C GLU A 2 -8.88 -9.73 11.64
N LEU A 3 -9.81 -10.68 11.77
CA LEU A 3 -9.53 -12.11 11.88
C LEU A 3 -8.70 -12.65 10.70
N ALA A 4 -8.97 -12.27 9.44
CA ALA A 4 -8.26 -12.83 8.28
C ALA A 4 -6.75 -12.54 8.32
N LEU A 5 -6.39 -11.28 8.56
CA LEU A 5 -4.99 -10.88 8.68
C LEU A 5 -4.36 -11.36 10.00
N LYS A 6 -5.13 -11.50 11.09
CA LYS A 6 -4.66 -12.13 12.34
C LYS A 6 -4.41 -13.63 12.16
N THR A 7 -5.24 -14.32 11.38
CA THR A 7 -5.10 -15.75 11.05
C THR A 7 -3.86 -15.98 10.18
N LEU A 8 -3.62 -15.15 9.16
CA LEU A 8 -2.34 -15.16 8.42
C LEU A 8 -1.13 -14.92 9.34
N ASN A 9 -1.29 -14.21 10.46
CA ASN A 9 -0.22 -14.03 11.43
C ASN A 9 -0.01 -15.22 12.38
N LYS A 10 -0.98 -16.13 12.48
CA LYS A 10 -0.90 -17.32 13.33
C LYS A 10 -0.45 -18.58 12.59
N LEU A 11 -0.79 -18.70 11.30
CA LEU A 11 -0.48 -19.85 10.43
C LEU A 11 1.00 -19.89 9.99
N GLU A 12 1.96 -19.84 10.91
CA GLU A 12 3.40 -20.00 10.59
C GLU A 12 4.08 -18.89 9.78
N PHE A 13 3.99 -17.65 10.23
CA PHE A 13 5.11 -16.75 9.99
C PHE A 13 5.86 -16.57 11.29
N LYS A 14 7.11 -17.05 11.32
CA LYS A 14 8.11 -16.66 12.34
C LYS A 14 7.85 -15.19 12.69
N LYS A 15 7.72 -14.88 13.99
CA LYS A 15 7.51 -13.51 14.50
C LYS A 15 8.21 -12.55 13.55
N ILE A 16 7.46 -11.61 12.98
CA ILE A 16 7.92 -10.61 12.02
C ILE A 16 9.07 -9.82 12.66
N ARG A 17 10.28 -10.38 12.58
CA ARG A 17 11.46 -9.87 13.28
C ARG A 17 12.34 -9.11 12.30
N ASP A 18 12.31 -9.48 11.02
CA ASP A 18 13.29 -9.02 10.03
C ASP A 18 12.68 -8.44 8.74
N ILE A 19 11.45 -7.88 8.79
CA ILE A 19 10.96 -7.10 7.64
C ILE A 19 11.91 -5.94 7.41
N LYS A 20 12.55 -5.93 6.23
CA LYS A 20 13.45 -4.85 5.82
C LYS A 20 12.71 -3.78 5.03
N THR A 21 11.85 -4.23 4.13
CA THR A 21 11.15 -3.38 3.16
C THR A 21 9.67 -3.74 3.09
N VAL A 22 8.81 -2.73 3.14
CA VAL A 22 7.37 -2.87 2.89
C VAL A 22 7.02 -2.13 1.63
N LEU A 23 6.29 -2.78 0.74
CA LEU A 23 5.72 -2.18 -0.46
C LEU A 23 4.28 -1.76 -0.19
N ILE A 24 3.91 -0.56 -0.63
CA ILE A 24 2.55 -0.04 -0.52
C ILE A 24 2.10 0.45 -1.90
N ASP A 25 0.96 -0.04 -2.35
CA ASP A 25 0.35 0.44 -3.56
C ASP A 25 -1.19 0.34 -3.46
N SER A 26 -1.87 1.07 -4.35
CA SER A 26 -3.32 1.18 -4.39
C SER A 26 -3.86 0.70 -5.73
N THR A 27 -5.04 0.10 -5.70
CA THR A 27 -5.70 -0.40 -6.91
C THR A 27 -7.21 -0.15 -6.87
N PRO A 28 -7.85 0.17 -8.01
CA PRO A 28 -9.30 0.27 -8.07
C PRO A 28 -9.93 -1.12 -7.97
N LEU A 29 -11.01 -1.22 -7.18
CA LEU A 29 -11.96 -2.34 -7.12
C LEU A 29 -13.24 -1.88 -7.81
N ILE A 30 -13.47 -2.37 -9.02
CA ILE A 30 -14.62 -1.99 -9.84
C ILE A 30 -15.80 -2.88 -9.45
N ILE A 31 -16.95 -2.26 -9.21
CA ILE A 31 -18.18 -3.03 -9.02
C ILE A 31 -18.82 -3.26 -10.39
N ASP A 32 -19.19 -4.51 -10.63
CA ASP A 32 -19.91 -4.91 -11.83
C ASP A 32 -21.35 -4.42 -11.76
N LEU A 33 -21.57 -3.20 -12.22
CA LEU A 33 -22.89 -2.59 -12.34
C LEU A 33 -23.25 -2.54 -13.82
N LYS A 34 -24.35 -3.18 -14.18
CA LYS A 34 -24.95 -3.02 -15.51
C LYS A 34 -25.49 -1.60 -15.64
N PHE A 35 -24.67 -0.70 -16.15
CA PHE A 35 -25.14 0.56 -16.67
C PHE A 35 -25.21 0.41 -18.18
N ASN A 36 -26.41 0.45 -18.75
CA ASN A 36 -26.68 0.39 -20.19
C ASN A 36 -25.97 1.55 -20.94
N GLY A 37 -24.63 1.55 -20.99
CA GLY A 37 -23.77 2.60 -21.55
C GLY A 37 -23.78 3.94 -20.80
N LYS A 38 -24.50 4.09 -19.68
CA LYS A 38 -24.71 5.40 -19.03
C LYS A 38 -23.69 5.72 -17.94
N TYR A 39 -23.29 6.99 -17.93
CA TYR A 39 -22.39 7.57 -16.94
C TYR A 39 -23.03 7.64 -15.54
N ILE A 40 -22.29 7.26 -14.49
CA ILE A 40 -22.77 7.35 -13.12
C ILE A 40 -22.44 8.73 -12.55
N SER A 41 -23.48 9.52 -12.27
CA SER A 41 -23.26 10.82 -11.63
C SER A 41 -22.79 10.66 -10.18
N LYS A 42 -22.11 11.68 -9.64
CA LYS A 42 -21.78 11.69 -8.20
C LYS A 42 -23.04 11.63 -7.33
N GLN A 43 -24.12 12.26 -7.80
CA GLN A 43 -25.40 12.36 -7.11
C GLN A 43 -26.08 11.01 -6.97
N THR A 44 -26.04 10.18 -8.01
CA THR A 44 -26.57 8.80 -8.02
C THR A 44 -25.85 7.88 -7.01
N CYS A 45 -24.62 8.23 -6.61
CA CYS A 45 -23.84 7.48 -5.64
C CYS A 45 -23.92 8.03 -4.20
N LEU A 46 -24.70 9.10 -3.92
CA LEU A 46 -24.70 9.75 -2.61
C LEU A 46 -25.14 8.80 -1.50
N ASP A 47 -26.23 8.07 -1.72
CA ASP A 47 -26.79 7.12 -0.73
C ASP A 47 -26.25 5.69 -0.89
N LYS A 48 -25.26 5.51 -1.79
CA LYS A 48 -24.64 4.22 -2.03
C LYS A 48 -23.35 4.09 -1.23
N ASP A 49 -23.06 2.84 -0.83
CA ASP A 49 -21.83 2.45 -0.16
C ASP A 49 -20.58 2.64 -1.04
N TYR A 50 -20.74 2.49 -2.36
CA TYR A 50 -19.71 2.74 -3.35
C TYR A 50 -19.79 4.17 -3.87
N LYS A 51 -18.66 4.70 -4.35
CA LYS A 51 -18.61 6.05 -4.93
C LYS A 51 -17.96 6.02 -6.30
N ARG A 52 -18.18 7.09 -7.05
CA ARG A 52 -17.47 7.32 -8.31
C ARG A 52 -15.98 7.55 -8.03
N GLY A 53 -15.14 6.83 -8.73
CA GLY A 53 -13.70 6.97 -8.76
C GLY A 53 -13.19 7.26 -10.16
N PHE A 54 -11.90 7.58 -10.23
CA PHE A 54 -11.14 7.63 -11.47
C PHE A 54 -9.83 6.85 -11.26
N SER A 55 -9.46 6.05 -12.25
CA SER A 55 -8.10 5.51 -12.38
C SER A 55 -7.61 5.73 -13.80
N THR A 56 -6.30 5.89 -13.96
CA THR A 56 -5.68 6.07 -15.28
C THR A 56 -5.91 4.88 -16.20
N SER A 57 -5.95 3.66 -15.65
CA SER A 57 -6.10 2.42 -16.42
C SER A 57 -7.54 2.02 -16.75
N LYS A 58 -8.53 2.51 -15.99
CA LYS A 58 -9.94 2.08 -16.13
C LYS A 58 -10.89 3.26 -16.35
N GLY A 59 -10.38 4.48 -16.40
CA GLY A 59 -11.18 5.69 -16.51
C GLY A 59 -12.07 5.90 -15.29
N HIS A 60 -13.26 6.43 -15.53
CA HIS A 60 -14.26 6.59 -14.49
C HIS A 60 -14.96 5.28 -14.17
N TYR A 61 -15.08 4.96 -12.88
CA TYR A 61 -15.73 3.75 -12.41
C TYR A 61 -16.58 4.03 -11.17
N ALA A 62 -17.53 3.15 -10.85
CA ALA A 62 -18.11 3.07 -9.52
C ALA A 62 -17.49 1.90 -8.77
N GLY A 63 -17.11 2.16 -7.53
CA GLY A 63 -16.60 1.10 -6.69
C GLY A 63 -15.81 1.63 -5.51
N PHE A 64 -14.71 0.95 -5.24
CA PHE A 64 -13.83 1.18 -4.11
C PHE A 64 -12.38 1.27 -4.58
N LYS A 65 -11.53 1.76 -3.70
CA LYS A 65 -10.07 1.73 -3.83
C LYS A 65 -9.52 0.87 -2.72
N MET A 66 -8.71 -0.11 -3.11
CA MET A 66 -8.02 -1.00 -2.18
C MET A 66 -6.55 -0.59 -2.11
N THR A 67 -6.04 -0.41 -0.91
CA THR A 67 -4.61 -0.18 -0.65
C THR A 67 -4.07 -1.38 0.09
N LEU A 68 -2.98 -1.95 -0.41
CA LEU A 68 -2.36 -3.15 0.14
C LEU A 68 -0.92 -2.81 0.54
N ALA A 69 -0.52 -3.27 1.73
CA ALA A 69 0.86 -3.29 2.17
C ALA A 69 1.35 -4.74 2.18
N VAL A 70 2.48 -5.01 1.53
CA VAL A 70 3.12 -6.35 1.49
C VAL A 70 4.58 -6.27 1.91
N GLU A 71 5.10 -7.35 2.46
CA GLU A 71 6.52 -7.52 2.72
C GLU A 71 7.26 -7.80 1.39
N TYR A 72 8.44 -7.21 1.19
CA TYR A 72 9.11 -7.25 -0.13
C TYR A 72 9.65 -8.62 -0.54
N GLU A 73 10.26 -9.38 0.38
CA GLU A 73 10.93 -10.64 0.03
C GLU A 73 9.92 -11.75 -0.25
N THR A 74 8.94 -11.89 0.65
CA THR A 74 7.93 -12.96 0.65
C THR A 74 6.62 -12.55 -0.01
N LEU A 75 6.40 -11.26 -0.30
CA LEU A 75 5.13 -10.71 -0.80
C LEU A 75 3.94 -10.93 0.13
N ARG A 76 4.22 -11.30 1.38
CA ARG A 76 3.21 -11.55 2.38
C ARG A 76 2.35 -10.30 2.62
N PRO A 77 1.02 -10.41 2.58
CA PRO A 77 0.12 -9.33 2.97
C PRO A 77 0.26 -8.93 4.44
N LEU A 78 0.45 -7.64 4.69
CA LEU A 78 0.61 -7.05 6.04
C LEU A 78 -0.64 -6.29 6.47
N ALA A 79 -1.17 -5.43 5.60
CA ALA A 79 -2.34 -4.62 5.86
C ALA A 79 -3.12 -4.34 4.58
N ILE A 80 -4.44 -4.24 4.70
CA ILE A 80 -5.36 -3.84 3.63
C ILE A 80 -6.29 -2.74 4.13
N LEU A 81 -6.46 -1.71 3.32
CA LEU A 81 -7.48 -0.67 3.48
C LEU A 81 -8.37 -0.66 2.25
N ILE A 82 -9.66 -0.34 2.46
CA ILE A 82 -10.64 -0.26 1.38
C ILE A 82 -11.45 1.00 1.59
N HIS A 83 -11.45 1.90 0.61
CA HIS A 83 -12.19 3.15 0.67
C HIS A 83 -13.20 3.24 -0.47
N PRO A 84 -14.36 3.86 -0.26
CA PRO A 84 -15.30 4.08 -1.35
C PRO A 84 -14.75 5.10 -2.37
N GLY A 85 -14.96 4.84 -3.65
CA GLY A 85 -14.46 5.68 -4.75
C GLY A 85 -12.94 5.62 -4.90
N SER A 86 -12.32 6.76 -5.24
CA SER A 86 -10.87 6.88 -5.43
C SER A 86 -10.32 8.06 -4.64
N PRO A 87 -10.23 7.96 -3.29
CA PRO A 87 -9.55 8.99 -2.51
C PRO A 87 -8.09 9.11 -2.94
N HIS A 88 -7.56 10.32 -2.78
CA HIS A 88 -6.18 10.62 -3.17
C HIS A 88 -5.21 9.84 -2.26
N ASP A 89 -4.25 9.11 -2.86
CA ASP A 89 -3.34 8.21 -2.15
C ASP A 89 -2.53 8.92 -1.06
N THR A 90 -2.26 10.21 -1.25
CA THR A 90 -1.57 11.02 -0.24
C THR A 90 -2.26 11.00 1.11
N LYS A 91 -3.60 10.93 1.17
CA LYS A 91 -4.37 10.85 2.42
C LYS A 91 -4.32 9.45 3.05
N ILE A 92 -4.27 8.42 2.20
CA ILE A 92 -4.29 7.01 2.61
C ILE A 92 -2.96 6.59 3.27
N PHE A 93 -1.85 7.25 2.93
CA PHE A 93 -0.53 6.93 3.47
C PHE A 93 -0.51 6.91 5.01
N ASP A 94 -1.05 7.93 5.67
CA ASP A 94 -1.04 7.98 7.14
C ASP A 94 -1.92 6.87 7.74
N GLU A 95 -3.03 6.54 7.09
CA GLU A 95 -3.96 5.50 7.54
C GLU A 95 -3.32 4.10 7.48
N ILE A 96 -2.67 3.75 6.37
CA ILE A 96 -2.03 2.43 6.22
C ILE A 96 -0.82 2.32 7.16
N MET A 97 -0.06 3.40 7.35
CA MET A 97 1.06 3.42 8.30
C MET A 97 0.58 3.32 9.74
N HIS A 98 -0.54 3.95 10.09
CA HIS A 98 -1.18 3.79 11.39
C HIS A 98 -1.58 2.34 11.64
N GLU A 99 -2.22 1.68 10.67
CA GLU A 99 -2.59 0.27 10.78
C GLU A 99 -1.38 -0.64 10.97
N LEU A 100 -0.31 -0.43 10.20
CA LEU A 100 0.94 -1.19 10.33
C LEU A 100 1.58 -1.00 11.73
N LYS A 101 1.58 0.23 12.26
CA LYS A 101 2.09 0.55 13.60
C LYS A 101 1.21 -0.05 14.70
N ARG A 102 -0.12 0.11 14.60
CA ARG A 102 -1.11 -0.45 15.54
C ARG A 102 -0.94 -1.95 15.71
N ARG A 103 -0.65 -2.65 14.60
CA ARG A 103 -0.41 -4.09 14.56
C ARG A 103 1.03 -4.51 14.90
N ARG A 104 1.91 -3.54 15.20
CA ARG A 104 3.34 -3.77 15.50
C ARG A 104 4.09 -4.49 14.38
N LEU A 105 3.71 -4.24 13.12
CA LEU A 105 4.30 -4.85 11.92
C LEU A 105 5.51 -4.09 11.39
N ILE A 106 5.61 -2.79 11.73
CA ILE A 106 6.72 -1.93 11.32
C ILE A 106 7.63 -1.57 12.49
N ARG A 107 8.92 -1.37 12.18
CA ARG A 107 9.99 -1.00 13.12
C ARG A 107 10.71 0.25 12.64
N LYS A 108 11.40 0.91 13.57
CA LYS A 108 12.19 2.11 13.28
C LYS A 108 13.28 1.77 12.24
N GLY A 109 13.49 2.64 11.25
CA GLY A 109 14.53 2.47 10.23
C GLY A 109 14.17 1.60 9.04
N GLN A 110 12.99 0.97 9.02
CA GLN A 110 12.53 0.19 7.87
C GLN A 110 12.28 1.08 6.64
N LEU A 111 12.48 0.49 5.47
CA LEU A 111 12.18 1.12 4.19
C LEU A 111 10.70 0.89 3.83
N ILE A 112 9.97 1.97 3.56
CA ILE A 112 8.61 1.90 3.00
C ILE A 112 8.68 2.43 1.58
N LEU A 113 8.37 1.59 0.61
CA LEU A 113 8.33 1.95 -0.81
C LEU A 113 6.89 2.18 -1.25
N ALA A 114 6.62 3.33 -1.86
CA ALA A 114 5.28 3.66 -2.37
C ALA A 114 5.34 4.40 -3.70
N ASP A 115 4.26 4.28 -4.49
CA ASP A 115 4.16 4.95 -5.78
C ASP A 115 4.11 6.48 -5.68
N LYS A 116 4.28 7.14 -6.84
CA LYS A 116 4.06 8.56 -7.06
C LYS A 116 2.69 9.06 -6.64
N GLY A 117 1.67 8.19 -6.60
CA GLY A 117 0.35 8.53 -6.05
C GLY A 117 0.42 9.07 -4.62
N PHE A 118 1.32 8.50 -3.80
CA PHE A 118 1.49 8.84 -2.39
C PHE A 118 2.40 10.07 -2.17
N TYR A 119 2.98 10.64 -3.22
CA TYR A 119 3.94 11.74 -3.14
C TYR A 119 3.31 12.98 -2.48
N SER A 120 3.82 13.32 -1.30
CA SER A 120 3.47 14.53 -0.55
C SER A 120 4.57 14.82 0.47
N THR A 121 4.96 16.08 0.63
CA THR A 121 5.89 16.53 1.69
C THR A 121 5.41 16.04 3.07
N CYS A 122 4.11 16.14 3.36
CA CYS A 122 3.56 15.68 4.63
C CYS A 122 3.75 14.17 4.84
N ASN A 123 3.76 13.35 3.78
CA ASN A 123 3.95 11.91 3.91
C ASN A 123 5.40 11.55 4.22
N TYR A 124 6.37 12.27 3.64
CA TYR A 124 7.76 12.13 4.03
C TYR A 124 7.98 12.54 5.49
N LEU A 125 7.43 13.69 5.91
CA LEU A 125 7.48 14.18 7.29
C LEU A 125 6.84 13.19 8.27
N ASN A 126 5.63 12.71 7.97
CA ASN A 126 4.93 11.73 8.81
C ASN A 126 5.72 10.42 8.90
N GLY A 127 6.28 9.93 7.79
CA GLY A 127 7.12 8.74 7.77
C GLY A 127 8.33 8.86 8.71
N ILE A 128 9.08 9.95 8.62
CA ILE A 128 10.28 10.16 9.45
C ILE A 128 9.91 10.48 10.91
N ASN A 129 9.02 11.45 11.14
CA ASN A 129 8.76 11.99 12.48
C ASN A 129 7.82 11.09 13.31
N LYS A 130 6.68 10.69 12.74
CA LYS A 130 5.62 9.94 13.44
C LYS A 130 5.87 8.43 13.45
N TYR A 131 6.35 7.88 12.34
CA TYR A 131 6.56 6.44 12.18
C TYR A 131 8.02 6.01 12.35
N LYS A 132 8.98 6.94 12.27
CA LYS A 132 10.43 6.67 12.41
C LYS A 132 10.93 5.67 11.37
N ILE A 133 10.41 5.75 10.14
CA ILE A 133 10.76 4.91 8.99
C ILE A 133 11.43 5.74 7.89
N VAL A 134 11.94 5.08 6.85
CA VAL A 134 12.47 5.70 5.63
C VAL A 134 11.38 5.62 4.54
N PRO A 135 10.63 6.70 4.27
CA PRO A 135 9.56 6.70 3.28
C PRO A 135 10.10 6.99 1.87
N LEU A 136 10.49 5.95 1.13
CA LEU A 136 10.88 6.09 -0.28
C LEU A 136 9.64 6.11 -1.17
N ILE A 137 9.03 7.29 -1.28
CA ILE A 137 7.89 7.54 -2.17
C ILE A 137 8.42 8.06 -3.50
N PHE A 138 7.96 7.51 -4.61
CA PHE A 138 8.44 7.93 -5.93
C PHE A 138 8.02 9.38 -6.23
N PRO A 139 8.91 10.21 -6.76
CA PRO A 139 8.60 11.62 -7.00
C PRO A 139 7.74 11.83 -8.26
N LYS A 140 6.76 12.74 -8.21
CA LYS A 140 5.85 13.03 -9.36
C LYS A 140 6.49 13.86 -10.48
N LYS A 141 7.37 14.78 -10.10
CA LYS A 141 8.28 15.54 -10.98
C LYS A 141 9.69 15.22 -10.50
N LYS A 142 10.76 15.69 -11.12
CA LYS A 142 12.04 15.79 -10.41
C LYS A 142 11.89 16.96 -9.43
N PRO A 143 11.50 16.79 -8.14
CA PRO A 143 11.70 17.90 -7.22
C PRO A 143 13.19 18.20 -7.26
N THR A 144 13.57 19.47 -7.26
CA THR A 144 14.93 19.80 -6.84
C THR A 144 15.07 19.19 -5.45
N LEU A 145 15.98 18.22 -5.29
CA LEU A 145 16.19 17.51 -4.03
C LEU A 145 16.34 18.49 -2.86
N GLU A 146 16.87 19.66 -3.14
CA GLU A 146 16.96 20.85 -2.28
C GLU A 146 15.59 21.29 -1.73
N VAL A 147 14.59 21.49 -2.58
CA VAL A 147 13.23 21.87 -2.14
C VAL A 147 12.63 20.81 -1.21
N LEU A 148 12.91 19.53 -1.46
CA LEU A 148 12.44 18.46 -0.57
C LEU A 148 13.24 18.45 0.75
N LYS A 149 14.56 18.68 0.71
CA LYS A 149 15.43 18.81 1.89
C LYS A 149 15.01 19.96 2.80
N ASP A 150 14.66 21.10 2.23
CA ASP A 150 14.24 22.30 2.96
C ASP A 150 12.88 22.09 3.61
N LYS A 151 11.96 21.45 2.90
CA LYS A 151 10.60 21.19 3.42
C LYS A 151 10.54 20.05 4.44
N ILE A 152 11.46 19.09 4.37
CA ILE A 152 11.58 18.03 5.38
C ILE A 152 12.40 18.59 6.54
N THR A 153 11.70 19.34 7.40
CA THR A 153 12.26 19.89 8.63
C THR A 153 12.34 18.84 9.73
N ASN A 154 13.36 18.96 10.56
CA ASN A 154 13.49 18.15 11.75
C ASN A 154 12.44 18.59 12.80
N PRO A 155 11.90 17.67 13.61
CA PRO A 155 11.00 18.02 14.71
C PRO A 155 11.76 18.87 15.75
N LEU A 156 11.07 19.71 16.53
CA LEU A 156 11.71 20.58 17.53
C LEU A 156 12.59 19.80 18.52
N ASP A 157 12.14 18.63 18.95
CA ASP A 157 12.87 17.70 19.82
C ASP A 157 14.24 17.28 19.26
N TYR A 158 14.48 17.46 17.95
CA TYR A 158 15.77 17.21 17.31
C TYR A 158 16.89 18.09 17.86
N PHE A 159 16.57 19.32 18.27
CA PHE A 159 17.55 20.31 18.74
C PHE A 159 17.94 20.13 20.21
N ASP A 160 17.37 19.13 20.89
CA ASP A 160 17.79 18.76 22.24
C ASP A 160 19.08 17.90 22.18
N TYR A 161 20.18 18.45 22.71
CA TYR A 161 21.52 17.86 22.72
C TYR A 161 21.61 16.54 23.51
N ARG A 162 20.67 16.26 24.43
CA ARG A 162 20.64 14.99 25.18
C ARG A 162 19.78 13.93 24.48
N ASN A 163 19.14 14.28 23.36
CA ASN A 163 18.11 13.46 22.76
C ASN A 163 18.65 12.44 21.75
N LYS A 164 18.73 11.18 22.17
CA LYS A 164 19.01 10.04 21.26
C LYS A 164 18.05 9.95 20.07
N SER A 165 16.85 10.55 20.16
CA SER A 165 15.91 10.60 19.02
C SER A 165 16.41 11.48 17.87
N GLY A 166 17.15 12.56 18.16
CA GLY A 166 17.74 13.44 17.14
C GLY A 166 18.68 12.68 16.19
N ALA A 167 19.55 11.84 16.75
CA ALA A 167 20.45 10.98 15.99
C ALA A 167 19.69 9.98 15.08
N ILE A 168 18.56 9.42 15.56
CA ILE A 168 17.72 8.55 14.74
C ILE A 168 17.12 9.32 13.57
N TYR A 169 16.56 10.51 13.81
CA TYR A 169 15.96 11.32 12.74
C TYR A 169 17.01 11.71 11.68
N LYS A 170 18.20 12.13 12.11
CA LYS A 170 19.33 12.44 11.21
C LYS A 170 19.63 11.26 10.29
N LYS A 171 19.81 10.06 10.87
CA LYS A 171 20.09 8.83 10.13
C LYS A 171 18.98 8.46 9.13
N LEU A 172 17.71 8.60 9.53
CA LEU A 172 16.57 8.32 8.64
C LEU A 172 16.51 9.30 7.47
N ARG A 173 16.74 10.59 7.75
CA ARG A 173 16.74 11.66 6.76
C ARG A 173 17.88 11.48 5.77
N GLU A 174 19.09 11.24 6.25
CA GLU A 174 20.28 10.97 5.41
C GLU A 174 20.04 9.78 4.49
N ARG A 175 19.56 8.66 5.06
CA ARG A 175 19.23 7.46 4.27
C ARG A 175 18.14 7.73 3.23
N LEU A 176 17.12 8.53 3.55
CA LEU A 176 16.12 8.91 2.55
C LEU A 176 16.77 9.68 1.40
N PHE A 177 17.58 10.69 1.68
CA PHE A 177 18.22 11.52 0.65
C PHE A 177 19.35 10.82 -0.12
N GLU A 178 19.91 9.74 0.41
CA GLU A 178 20.79 8.84 -0.33
C GLU A 178 20.01 8.00 -1.35
N LEU A 179 18.83 7.50 -0.98
CA LEU A 179 18.01 6.63 -1.81
C LEU A 179 17.15 7.39 -2.83
N LEU A 180 16.67 8.58 -2.49
CA LEU A 180 15.72 9.34 -3.31
C LEU A 180 16.26 9.71 -4.71
N PRO A 181 17.54 10.09 -4.90
CA PRO A 181 18.11 10.30 -6.23
C PRO A 181 18.14 9.03 -7.08
N LYS A 182 18.29 7.87 -6.43
CA LYS A 182 18.37 6.53 -7.03
C LYS A 182 17.01 5.82 -7.05
N TRP A 183 15.90 6.55 -6.93
CA TRP A 183 14.57 5.96 -6.83
C TRP A 183 14.22 5.05 -8.02
N GLU A 184 14.79 5.31 -9.20
CA GLU A 184 14.55 4.53 -10.42
C GLU A 184 15.04 3.08 -10.30
N ASP A 185 16.10 2.84 -9.53
CA ASP A 185 16.64 1.49 -9.26
C ASP A 185 15.61 0.62 -8.53
N PHE A 186 14.66 1.25 -7.83
CA PHE A 186 13.59 0.59 -7.11
C PHE A 186 12.34 0.31 -7.95
N ARG A 187 12.34 0.63 -9.26
CA ARG A 187 11.22 0.29 -10.16
C ARG A 187 10.96 -1.21 -10.21
N ARG A 188 12.02 -2.04 -10.25
CA ARG A 188 11.90 -3.50 -10.22
C ARG A 188 11.32 -3.99 -8.89
N THR A 189 11.71 -3.36 -7.79
CA THR A 189 11.16 -3.64 -6.45
C THR A 189 9.67 -3.33 -6.38
N ARG A 190 9.25 -2.18 -6.93
CA ARG A 190 7.84 -1.78 -7.05
C ARG A 190 7.04 -2.76 -7.92
N TRP A 191 7.60 -3.22 -9.03
CA TRP A 191 6.90 -4.11 -9.96
C TRP A 191 6.34 -5.37 -9.27
N LYS A 192 6.98 -5.87 -8.20
CA LYS A 192 6.46 -7.02 -7.44
C LYS A 192 5.05 -6.79 -6.89
N ILE A 193 4.75 -5.61 -6.31
CA ILE A 193 3.40 -5.34 -5.77
C ILE A 193 2.37 -5.12 -6.88
N GLU A 194 2.79 -4.62 -8.04
CA GLU A 194 1.92 -4.55 -9.23
C GLU A 194 1.50 -5.95 -9.67
N LYS A 195 2.42 -6.91 -9.66
CA LYS A 195 2.15 -8.32 -9.95
C LYS A 195 1.22 -8.97 -8.93
N VAL A 196 1.36 -8.66 -7.64
CA VAL A 196 0.40 -9.08 -6.61
C VAL A 196 -1.01 -8.57 -6.94
N PHE A 197 -1.15 -7.30 -7.34
CA PHE A 197 -2.45 -6.78 -7.74
C PHE A 197 -2.99 -7.38 -9.04
N GLN A 198 -2.12 -7.67 -10.01
CA GLN A 198 -2.50 -8.36 -11.23
C GLN A 198 -3.10 -9.73 -10.92
N PHE A 199 -2.38 -10.54 -10.13
CA PHE A 199 -2.84 -11.85 -9.68
C PHE A 199 -4.18 -11.78 -8.93
N LEU A 200 -4.29 -10.86 -7.96
CA LEU A 200 -5.54 -10.66 -7.20
C LEU A 200 -6.73 -10.34 -8.11
N LYS A 201 -6.52 -9.56 -9.18
CA LYS A 201 -7.59 -9.14 -10.09
C LYS A 201 -7.97 -10.21 -11.08
N GLU A 202 -6.99 -10.84 -11.71
CA GLU A 202 -7.17 -11.78 -12.82
C GLU A 202 -7.49 -13.19 -12.31
N LYS A 203 -6.81 -13.65 -11.27
CA LYS A 203 -6.92 -15.03 -10.76
C LYS A 203 -7.88 -15.16 -9.59
N LEU A 204 -7.94 -14.17 -8.71
CA LEU A 204 -8.82 -14.18 -7.53
C LEU A 204 -10.08 -13.32 -7.70
N GLY A 205 -10.38 -12.87 -8.93
CA GLY A 205 -11.65 -12.23 -9.28
C GLY A 205 -11.88 -10.87 -8.61
N LEU A 206 -10.84 -10.16 -8.18
CA LEU A 206 -10.98 -8.78 -7.67
C LEU A 206 -11.04 -7.71 -8.77
N GLY A 207 -10.89 -8.08 -10.04
CA GLY A 207 -10.96 -7.14 -11.16
C GLY A 207 -12.36 -6.54 -11.33
N HIS A 208 -13.39 -7.40 -11.24
CA HIS A 208 -14.80 -7.03 -11.35
C HIS A 208 -15.58 -7.71 -10.22
N ILE A 209 -16.02 -6.91 -9.25
CA ILE A 209 -16.68 -7.43 -8.06
C ILE A 209 -18.19 -7.33 -8.24
N HIS A 210 -18.85 -8.48 -8.32
CA HIS A 210 -20.30 -8.56 -8.22
C HIS A 210 -20.73 -8.47 -6.73
N ALA A 211 -20.61 -7.28 -6.14
CA ALA A 211 -21.08 -6.95 -4.80
C ALA A 211 -21.28 -5.43 -4.65
N TYR A 212 -22.44 -5.03 -4.12
CA TYR A 212 -22.89 -3.63 -4.14
C TYR A 212 -22.86 -2.94 -2.78
N THR A 213 -22.61 -3.68 -1.70
CA THR A 213 -22.49 -3.13 -0.34
C THR A 213 -21.04 -3.13 0.12
N LYS A 214 -20.68 -2.17 0.98
CA LYS A 214 -19.35 -2.04 1.59
C LYS A 214 -18.96 -3.33 2.29
N ARG A 215 -19.90 -3.92 3.06
CA ARG A 215 -19.68 -5.16 3.80
C ARG A 215 -19.31 -6.32 2.88
N SER A 216 -20.02 -6.49 1.76
CA SER A 216 -19.79 -7.59 0.83
C SER A 216 -18.48 -7.42 0.04
N VAL A 217 -18.16 -6.21 -0.42
CA VAL A 217 -16.87 -5.92 -1.08
C VAL A 217 -15.72 -6.18 -0.13
N TYR A 218 -15.83 -5.73 1.12
CA TYR A 218 -14.79 -5.97 2.11
C TYR A 218 -14.60 -7.48 2.36
N LYS A 219 -15.68 -8.25 2.55
CA LYS A 219 -15.55 -9.71 2.73
C LYS A 219 -14.80 -10.36 1.57
N LYS A 220 -15.14 -10.04 0.32
CA LYS A 220 -14.47 -10.57 -0.88
C LYS A 220 -12.99 -10.18 -0.93
N ALA A 221 -12.68 -8.89 -0.76
CA ALA A 221 -11.30 -8.41 -0.79
C ALA A 221 -10.43 -9.04 0.31
N TYR A 222 -10.92 -9.10 1.55
CA TYR A 222 -10.18 -9.72 2.65
C TYR A 222 -10.01 -11.24 2.48
N LEU A 223 -11.03 -11.94 1.95
CA LEU A 223 -10.92 -13.37 1.65
C LEU A 223 -9.86 -13.64 0.58
N ASN A 224 -9.86 -12.86 -0.50
CA ASN A 224 -8.87 -13.03 -1.57
C ASN A 224 -7.44 -12.71 -1.11
N VAL A 225 -7.26 -11.69 -0.25
CA VAL A 225 -5.95 -11.41 0.35
C VAL A 225 -5.53 -12.50 1.35
N LEU A 226 -6.48 -13.11 2.07
CA LEU A 226 -6.21 -14.27 2.92
C LEU A 226 -5.75 -15.47 2.08
N LEU A 227 -6.46 -15.78 1.00
CA LEU A 227 -6.09 -16.84 0.07
C LEU A 227 -4.70 -16.61 -0.52
N LEU A 228 -4.40 -15.38 -0.96
CA LEU A 228 -3.05 -15.00 -1.41
C LEU A 228 -1.99 -15.30 -0.34
N GLY A 229 -2.23 -14.88 0.91
CA GLY A 229 -1.28 -15.12 2.01
C GLY A 229 -1.09 -16.61 2.33
N ILE A 230 -2.13 -17.42 2.17
CA ILE A 230 -2.06 -18.88 2.31
C ILE A 230 -1.23 -19.49 1.18
N ILE A 231 -1.51 -19.12 -0.07
CA ILE A 231 -0.79 -19.60 -1.26
C ILE A 231 0.71 -19.32 -1.14
N ILE A 232 1.07 -18.10 -0.77
CA ILE A 232 2.47 -17.70 -0.52
C ILE A 232 3.08 -18.55 0.60
N SER A 233 2.35 -18.80 1.68
CA SER A 233 2.83 -19.57 2.83
C SER A 233 3.11 -21.04 2.52
N TYR A 234 2.40 -21.65 1.57
CA TYR A 234 2.59 -23.04 1.16
C TYR A 234 3.78 -23.25 0.19
N GLY A 235 4.62 -22.23 0.02
CA GLY A 235 5.90 -22.37 -0.68
C GLY A 235 5.93 -21.78 -2.09
N GLN A 236 4.93 -21.00 -2.50
CA GLN A 236 5.01 -20.21 -3.73
C GLN A 236 5.73 -18.89 -3.44
N ASN A 237 7.06 -18.99 -3.28
CA ASN A 237 7.90 -17.87 -2.86
C ASN A 237 8.32 -16.99 -4.04
N GLU A 238 8.07 -17.43 -5.27
CA GLU A 238 8.30 -16.62 -6.46
C GLU A 238 6.98 -16.28 -7.15
N ILE A 239 6.86 -15.02 -7.59
CA ILE A 239 5.80 -14.59 -8.52
C ILE A 239 5.74 -15.55 -9.72
N GLN A 240 6.88 -16.12 -10.14
CA GLN A 240 6.97 -17.09 -11.22
C GLN A 240 6.30 -18.44 -10.89
N GLU A 241 6.32 -18.91 -9.65
CA GLU A 241 5.62 -20.15 -9.23
C GLU A 241 4.10 -19.94 -9.14
N ILE A 242 3.68 -18.72 -8.74
CA ILE A 242 2.27 -18.31 -8.79
C ILE A 242 1.76 -18.29 -10.25
N TYR A 243 2.59 -17.91 -11.22
CA TYR A 243 2.29 -18.02 -12.65
C TYR A 243 2.45 -19.46 -13.20
N ALA A 244 3.32 -20.31 -12.63
CA ALA A 244 3.48 -21.70 -13.07
C ALA A 244 2.22 -22.56 -12.83
N LEU A 245 1.35 -22.16 -11.89
CA LEU A 245 0.00 -22.71 -11.74
C LEU A 245 -0.92 -22.48 -12.94
N GLU A 246 -0.58 -21.59 -13.89
CA GLU A 246 -1.34 -21.40 -15.13
C GLU A 246 -1.24 -22.60 -16.09
N ASN A 247 -0.26 -23.50 -15.92
CA ASN A 247 -0.02 -24.64 -16.82
C ASN A 247 -0.58 -25.98 -16.31
N PHE A 248 -1.45 -25.97 -15.29
CA PHE A 248 -2.04 -27.19 -14.70
C PHE A 248 -3.57 -27.30 -14.86
N THR A 249 -4.15 -26.50 -15.76
CA THR A 249 -5.55 -26.61 -16.22
C THR A 249 -5.61 -26.39 -17.72
#